data_AF-A0A084J7E6-F1
#
_entry.id   AF-A0A084J7E6-F1
#
_cell.length_a   1.000
_cell.length_b   1.000
_cell.length_c   1.000
_cell.angle_alpha   90.00
_cell.angle_beta   90.00
_cell.angle_gamma   90.00
#
_symmetry.space_group_name_H-M   'P 1'
#
loop_
_entity.id
_entity.type
_entity.pdbx_description
1 polymer ?
#
loop_
_entity_poly.entity_id
_entity_poly.type
_entity_poly.pdbx_seq_one_letter_code
_entity_poly.pdbx_strand_id
1 'polypeptide(L)' 'MKDKDILTTIVRVKGSAERRVVSVKSSEPIDKSLWLECSKCLSRIYVGPQTSEGDVICKNILNTGVDIVCTKYAYKN' A
#
# COMPACT_ATOMS: atom_id res chain seq x y z
N MET A 1 17.97 -18.30 -2.53
CA MET A 1 17.46 -17.77 -1.25
C MET A 1 16.28 -16.87 -1.57
N LYS A 2 15.10 -17.06 -0.97
CA LYS A 2 13.97 -16.13 -1.20
C LYS A 2 14.29 -14.83 -0.47
N ASP A 3 14.74 -13.83 -1.21
CA ASP A 3 15.02 -12.48 -0.69
C ASP A 3 13.67 -11.79 -0.42
N LYS A 4 13.25 -11.83 0.84
CA LYS A 4 12.00 -11.24 1.32
C LYS A 4 12.32 -10.00 2.13
N ASP A 5 11.52 -8.96 1.94
CA ASP A 5 11.62 -7.73 2.71
C ASP A 5 10.26 -7.02 2.76
N ILE A 6 10.14 -6.00 3.60
CA ILE A 6 8.93 -5.17 3.68
C ILE A 6 8.81 -4.35 2.40
N LEU A 7 7.75 -4.60 1.63
CA LEU A 7 7.43 -3.79 0.47
C LEU A 7 6.94 -2.43 0.97
N THR A 8 7.66 -1.36 0.67
CA THR A 8 7.20 0.03 0.92
C THR A 8 6.95 0.71 -0.41
N THR A 9 5.78 1.30 -0.58
CA THR A 9 5.37 1.94 -1.83
C THR A 9 4.28 2.99 -1.58
N ILE A 10 3.63 3.45 -2.63
CA ILE A 10 2.57 4.46 -2.57
C ILE A 10 1.30 3.99 -3.28
N VAL A 11 0.16 4.47 -2.82
CA VAL A 11 -1.15 4.33 -3.50
C VAL A 11 -1.74 5.70 -3.78
N ARG A 12 -2.61 5.80 -4.79
CA ARG A 12 -3.21 7.06 -5.20
C ARG A 12 -4.35 7.44 -4.26
N VAL A 13 -4.47 8.72 -3.95
CA VAL A 13 -5.57 9.28 -3.17
C VAL A 13 -6.52 10.00 -4.13
N LYS A 14 -7.81 9.71 -4.06
CA LYS A 14 -8.86 10.39 -4.82
C LYS A 14 -9.59 11.38 -3.92
N GLY A 15 -9.90 12.56 -4.43
CA GLY A 15 -10.70 13.56 -3.71
C GLY A 15 -9.93 14.39 -2.68
N SER A 16 -8.60 14.37 -2.71
CA SER A 16 -7.74 15.25 -1.89
C SER A 16 -7.01 16.24 -2.78
N ALA A 17 -7.11 17.53 -2.46
CA ALA A 17 -6.35 18.59 -3.12
C ALA A 17 -4.90 18.68 -2.62
N GLU A 18 -4.65 18.25 -1.38
CA GLU A 18 -3.34 18.38 -0.72
C GLU A 18 -2.40 17.20 -1.02
N ARG A 19 -2.92 15.97 -1.00
CA ARG A 19 -2.13 14.75 -1.19
C ARG A 19 -2.76 13.90 -2.28
N ARG A 20 -1.99 13.66 -3.34
CA ARG A 20 -2.41 12.79 -4.46
C ARG A 20 -2.01 11.33 -4.27
N VAL A 21 -1.15 11.05 -3.29
CA VAL A 21 -0.67 9.71 -2.93
C VAL A 21 -0.47 9.60 -1.42
N VAL A 22 -0.50 8.37 -0.91
CA VAL A 22 -0.19 8.04 0.48
C VAL A 22 0.77 6.85 0.53
N SER A 23 1.66 6.86 1.54
CA SER A 23 2.65 5.80 1.76
C SER A 23 2.00 4.57 2.39
N VAL A 24 2.30 3.41 1.82
CA VAL A 24 1.84 2.11 2.30
C VAL A 24 3.02 1.16 2.46
N LYS A 25 2.86 0.17 3.33
CA LYS A 25 3.81 -0.94 3.48
C LYS A 25 3.09 -2.27 3.50
N SER A 26 3.79 -3.36 3.23
CA SER A 26 3.29 -4.69 3.54
C SER A 26 3.28 -4.92 5.06
N SER A 27 2.30 -5.68 5.55
CA SER A 27 2.21 -6.07 6.96
C SER A 27 3.36 -7.01 7.36
N GLU A 28 3.86 -7.79 6.41
CA GLU A 28 4.92 -8.78 6.58
C GLU A 28 5.86 -8.79 5.36
N PRO A 29 7.06 -9.41 5.45
CA PRO A 29 7.99 -9.50 4.32
C PRO A 29 7.42 -10.24 3.11
N ILE A 30 7.49 -9.60 1.93
CA ILE A 30 7.07 -10.17 0.64
C ILE A 30 8.32 -10.51 -0.17
N ASP A 31 8.27 -11.62 -0.90
CA ASP A 31 9.32 -11.99 -1.87
C ASP A 31 9.53 -10.88 -2.89
N LYS A 32 10.77 -10.40 -3.03
CA LYS A 32 11.11 -9.28 -3.93
C LYS A 32 10.74 -9.55 -5.39
N SER A 33 10.66 -10.82 -5.80
CA SER A 33 10.17 -11.18 -7.14
C SER A 33 8.72 -10.75 -7.42
N LEU A 34 7.89 -10.59 -6.38
CA LEU A 34 6.50 -10.17 -6.49
C LEU A 34 6.31 -8.65 -6.44
N TRP A 35 7.34 -7.88 -6.10
CA TRP A 35 7.20 -6.44 -5.84
C TRP A 35 6.68 -5.66 -7.05
N LEU A 36 7.11 -6.04 -8.27
CA LEU A 36 6.63 -5.44 -9.50
C LEU A 36 5.12 -5.69 -9.70
N GLU A 37 4.66 -6.92 -9.46
CA GLU A 37 3.25 -7.28 -9.58
C GLU A 37 2.39 -6.67 -8.48
N CYS A 38 2.89 -6.60 -7.24
CA CYS A 38 2.24 -5.87 -6.16
C CYS A 38 2.06 -4.40 -6.55
N SER A 39 3.10 -3.76 -7.09
CA SER A 39 3.05 -2.35 -7.53
C SER A 39 2.06 -2.13 -8.66
N LYS A 40 2.00 -3.04 -9.65
CA LYS A 40 0.99 -2.99 -10.72
C LYS A 40 -0.43 -3.11 -10.14
N CYS A 41 -0.64 -4.00 -9.19
CA CYS A 41 -1.92 -4.18 -8.53
C CYS A 41 -2.35 -2.92 -7.78
N LEU A 42 -1.46 -2.40 -6.93
CA LEU A 42 -1.67 -1.18 -6.15
C LEU A 42 -1.87 0.07 -7.00
N SER A 43 -1.26 0.13 -8.19
CA SER A 43 -1.46 1.27 -9.11
C SER A 43 -2.91 1.47 -9.55
N ARG A 44 -3.73 0.42 -9.51
CA ARG A 44 -5.16 0.48 -9.87
C ARG A 44 -6.05 0.85 -8.69
N ILE A 45 -5.51 0.90 -7.48
CA ILE A 45 -6.26 1.21 -6.26
C ILE A 45 -6.20 2.72 -6.01
N TYR A 46 -7.36 3.28 -5.69
CA TYR A 46 -7.51 4.65 -5.22
C TYR A 46 -8.13 4.62 -3.83
N VAL A 47 -7.50 5.30 -2.88
CA VAL A 47 -8.00 5.44 -1.52
C VAL A 47 -8.68 6.80 -1.34
N GLY A 48 -9.59 6.89 -0.37
CA GLY A 48 -10.24 8.15 -0.01
C GLY A 48 -9.32 9.08 0.78
N PRO A 49 -9.71 10.35 0.95
CA PRO A 49 -8.93 11.30 1.73
C PRO A 49 -8.92 10.94 3.23
N GLN A 50 -9.96 10.28 3.76
CA GLN A 50 -10.05 9.88 5.18
C GLN A 50 -9.25 8.63 5.57
N THR A 51 -8.30 8.19 4.75
CA THR A 51 -7.43 7.05 5.08
C THR A 51 -6.43 7.43 6.17
N SER A 52 -6.38 6.60 7.22
CA SER A 52 -5.57 6.79 8.41
C SER A 52 -4.40 5.80 8.45
N GLU A 53 -3.46 6.02 9.37
CA GLU A 53 -2.39 5.06 9.64
C GLU A 53 -2.97 3.73 10.16
N GLY A 54 -2.46 2.61 9.66
CA GLY A 54 -2.94 1.26 10.03
C GLY A 54 -4.09 0.74 9.16
N ASP A 55 -4.74 1.59 8.35
CA ASP A 55 -5.80 1.15 7.45
C ASP A 55 -5.30 0.11 6.46
N VAL A 56 -6.04 -1.00 6.33
CA VAL A 56 -5.76 -2.03 5.34
C VAL A 56 -6.28 -1.57 3.98
N ILE A 57 -5.36 -1.28 3.06
CA ILE A 57 -5.65 -0.81 1.70
C ILE A 57 -5.97 -1.98 0.77
N CYS A 58 -5.25 -3.09 0.91
CA CYS A 58 -5.47 -4.29 0.14
C CYS A 58 -5.19 -5.51 1.01
N LYS A 59 -6.23 -6.31 1.24
CA LYS A 59 -6.13 -7.53 2.02
C LYS A 59 -5.63 -8.68 1.15
N ASN A 60 -4.70 -9.49 1.66
CA ASN A 60 -4.15 -10.67 1.00
C ASN A 60 -3.65 -10.39 -0.43
N ILE A 61 -2.69 -9.47 -0.57
CA ILE A 61 -2.19 -9.01 -1.87
C ILE A 61 -1.65 -10.20 -2.68
N LEU A 62 -2.16 -10.37 -3.90
CA LEU A 62 -1.80 -11.47 -4.81
C LEU A 62 -1.92 -12.88 -4.19
N ASN A 63 -2.84 -13.06 -3.23
CA ASN A 63 -3.02 -14.32 -2.51
C ASN A 63 -1.77 -14.81 -1.75
N THR A 64 -0.96 -13.88 -1.25
CA THR A 64 0.29 -14.19 -0.51
C THR A 64 0.10 -14.43 0.99
N GLY A 65 -1.09 -14.12 1.52
CA GLY A 65 -1.39 -14.05 2.94
C GLY A 65 -1.04 -12.70 3.59
N VAL A 66 -0.41 -11.78 2.86
CA VAL A 66 0.10 -10.51 3.38
C VAL A 66 -0.82 -9.35 3.02
N ASP A 67 -1.02 -8.41 3.93
CA ASP A 67 -1.84 -7.23 3.72
C ASP A 67 -0.97 -6.02 3.34
N ILE A 68 -1.57 -5.04 2.66
CA ILE A 68 -0.97 -3.73 2.42
C ILE A 68 -1.65 -2.71 3.32
N VAL A 69 -0.87 -2.08 4.20
CA VAL A 69 -1.35 -1.16 5.23
C VAL A 69 -0.82 0.24 5.01
N CYS A 70 -1.66 1.22 5.34
CA CYS A 70 -1.28 2.62 5.28
C CYS A 70 -0.33 2.99 6.43
N THR A 71 0.66 3.84 6.14
CA THR A 71 1.69 4.26 7.12
C THR A 71 1.55 5.72 7.55
N LYS A 72 0.63 6.47 6.94
CA LYS A 72 0.41 7.88 7.24
C LYS A 72 -0.99 8.29 6.83
N TYR A 73 -1.53 9.33 7.45
CA TYR A 73 -2.79 9.93 7.05
C TYR A 73 -2.74 10.43 5.59
N ALA A 74 -3.82 10.23 4.84
CA ALA A 74 -3.99 10.75 3.47
C ALA A 74 -4.37 12.25 3.45
N TYR A 75 -4.60 12.86 4.61
CA TYR A 75 -4.93 14.29 4.80
C TYR A 75 -4.06 14.92 5.91
N LYS A 76 -3.97 16.25 5.96
CA LYS A 76 -3.38 16.96 7.11
C LYS A 76 -4.37 16.97 8.27
N ASN A 77 -3.92 16.55 9.45
CA ASN A 77 -4.53 17.00 10.72
C ASN A 77 -4.22 18.48 10.92
#